data_AF-A0AAW1WDS5-F1
#
_entry.id   AF-A0AAW1WDS5-F1
#
_cell.length_a   1.000
_cell.length_b   1.000
_cell.length_c   1.000
_cell.angle_alpha   90.00
_cell.angle_beta   90.00
_cell.angle_gamma   90.00
#
_symmetry.space_group_name_H-M   'P 1'
#
loop_
_entity.id
_entity.type
_entity.pdbx_description
1 polymer ?
#
loop_
_entity_poly.entity_id
_entity_poly.type
_entity_poly.pdbx_seq_one_letter_code
_entity_poly.pdbx_strand_id
1 'polypeptide(L)'
;MMGRRLRRLWCFTTFTCVYLCSLAVVVPLPLPIKPDGNYHILRPGQPFRIALFADLHFGEDAWTDWGPLQDVNSVRVMSTVLDAETPDFVIYLGDVITANI
;
A
#
# COMPACT_ATOMS: atom_id res chain seq x y z
N MET A 1 -5.82 -60.44 -7.19
CA MET A 1 -6.47 -59.35 -7.99
C MET A 1 -7.07 -58.27 -7.06
N MET A 2 -6.25 -57.55 -6.29
CA MET A 2 -6.69 -56.56 -5.28
C MET A 2 -6.06 -55.17 -5.49
N GLY A 3 -5.86 -54.74 -6.74
CA GLY A 3 -5.08 -53.50 -7.03
C GLY A 3 -5.87 -52.34 -7.65
N ARG A 4 -7.08 -52.59 -8.18
CA ARG A 4 -7.83 -51.60 -8.96
C ARG A 4 -8.91 -50.86 -8.16
N ARG A 5 -9.47 -51.49 -7.11
CA ARG A 5 -10.47 -50.86 -6.23
C ARG A 5 -9.85 -49.86 -5.24
N LEU A 6 -8.66 -50.15 -4.71
CA LEU A 6 -7.98 -49.29 -3.73
C LEU A 6 -7.49 -47.96 -4.35
N ARG A 7 -6.97 -48.00 -5.60
CA ARG A 7 -6.54 -46.79 -6.33
C ARG A 7 -7.69 -45.84 -6.68
N ARG A 8 -8.89 -46.38 -6.95
CA ARG A 8 -10.07 -45.54 -7.18
C ARG A 8 -10.54 -44.85 -5.90
N LEU A 9 -10.56 -45.56 -4.78
CA LEU A 9 -10.93 -44.96 -3.48
C LEU A 9 -9.97 -43.83 -3.06
N TRP A 10 -8.67 -43.98 -3.31
CA TRP A 10 -7.68 -42.94 -3.02
C TRP A 10 -7.84 -41.71 -3.91
N CYS A 11 -8.19 -41.89 -5.18
CA CYS A 11 -8.45 -40.77 -6.09
C CYS A 11 -9.74 -40.01 -5.72
N PHE A 12 -10.81 -40.73 -5.35
CA PHE A 12 -12.06 -40.08 -4.93
C PHE A 12 -11.94 -39.34 -3.60
N THR A 13 -11.18 -39.88 -2.64
CA THR A 13 -10.97 -39.24 -1.33
C THR A 13 -10.08 -38.00 -1.41
N THR A 14 -9.05 -37.99 -2.27
CA THR A 14 -8.24 -36.78 -2.47
C THR A 14 -9.01 -35.70 -3.24
N PHE A 15 -9.78 -36.07 -4.26
CA PHE A 15 -10.61 -35.10 -5.00
C PHE A 15 -11.68 -34.47 -4.12
N THR A 16 -12.38 -35.23 -3.27
CA THR A 16 -13.39 -34.66 -2.36
C THR A 16 -12.75 -33.79 -1.27
N CYS A 17 -11.58 -34.17 -0.75
CA CYS A 17 -10.88 -33.38 0.26
C CYS A 17 -10.40 -32.04 -0.32
N VAL A 18 -9.87 -32.03 -1.55
CA VAL A 18 -9.49 -30.79 -2.25
C VAL A 18 -10.71 -29.92 -2.57
N TYR A 19 -11.82 -30.51 -3.02
CA TYR A 19 -13.06 -29.77 -3.31
C TYR A 19 -13.70 -29.15 -2.05
N LEU A 20 -13.63 -29.83 -0.92
CA LEU A 20 -14.14 -29.33 0.36
C LEU A 20 -13.20 -28.26 0.94
N CYS A 21 -11.89 -28.40 0.80
CA CYS A 21 -10.93 -27.35 1.17
C CYS A 21 -11.08 -26.09 0.32
N SER A 22 -11.30 -26.22 -0.99
CA SER A 22 -11.52 -25.04 -1.85
C SER A 22 -12.84 -24.34 -1.53
N LEU A 23 -13.90 -25.07 -1.18
CA LEU A 23 -15.14 -24.47 -0.66
C LEU A 23 -14.93 -23.73 0.68
N ALA A 24 -14.06 -24.23 1.57
CA ALA A 24 -13.74 -23.57 2.83
C ALA A 24 -12.89 -22.29 2.67
N VAL A 25 -12.03 -22.23 1.64
CA VAL A 25 -11.24 -21.02 1.31
C VAL A 25 -12.10 -19.94 0.63
N VAL A 26 -13.20 -20.32 -0.02
CA VAL A 26 -14.11 -19.39 -0.71
C VAL A 26 -15.20 -18.83 0.22
N VAL A 27 -15.26 -19.25 1.48
CA VAL A 27 -16.08 -18.53 2.47
C VAL A 27 -15.44 -17.15 2.66
N PRO A 28 -16.10 -16.04 2.26
CA PRO A 28 -15.58 -14.73 2.59
C PRO A 28 -15.62 -14.62 4.11
N LEU A 29 -14.46 -14.75 4.76
CA LEU A 29 -14.30 -14.35 6.15
C LEU A 29 -14.85 -12.93 6.24
N PRO A 30 -15.95 -12.69 6.98
CA PRO A 30 -16.39 -11.34 7.23
C PRO A 30 -15.32 -10.73 8.12
N LEU A 31 -14.37 -10.04 7.50
CA LEU A 31 -13.43 -9.21 8.22
C LEU A 31 -14.27 -8.23 9.02
N PRO A 32 -14.07 -8.11 10.34
CA PRO A 32 -14.79 -7.15 11.15
C PRO A 32 -14.31 -5.75 10.74
N ILE A 33 -14.92 -5.19 9.70
CA ILE A 33 -14.88 -3.75 9.43
C ILE A 33 -15.90 -3.12 10.37
N LYS A 34 -15.66 -3.22 11.68
CA LYS A 34 -16.29 -2.31 12.62
C LYS A 34 -15.40 -1.07 12.58
N PRO A 35 -15.81 0.02 11.91
CA PRO A 35 -15.05 1.25 11.99
C PRO A 35 -14.97 1.63 13.47
N ASP A 36 -13.76 1.81 13.97
CA ASP A 36 -13.44 2.14 15.36
C ASP A 36 -13.80 3.59 15.73
N GLY A 37 -14.41 4.32 14.79
CA GLY A 37 -14.79 5.72 14.92
C GLY A 37 -13.67 6.70 14.54
N ASN A 38 -12.46 6.23 14.21
CA ASN A 38 -11.32 7.08 13.87
C ASN A 38 -11.14 7.24 12.36
N TYR A 39 -12.21 7.53 11.62
CA TYR A 39 -12.14 7.79 10.18
C TYR A 39 -12.24 9.29 9.89
N HIS A 40 -11.44 9.76 8.94
CA HIS A 40 -11.62 11.09 8.40
C HIS A 40 -12.92 11.14 7.60
N ILE A 41 -13.86 12.00 8.02
CA ILE A 41 -15.11 12.21 7.30
C ILE A 41 -14.82 13.06 6.06
N LEU A 42 -15.05 12.49 4.89
CA LEU A 42 -14.96 13.22 3.63
C LEU A 42 -16.07 14.27 3.57
N ARG A 43 -15.72 15.48 3.09
CA ARG A 43 -16.70 16.57 2.93
C ARG A 43 -17.66 16.20 1.79
N PRO A 44 -18.98 16.14 2.03
CA PRO A 44 -19.95 15.79 0.99
C PRO A 44 -19.86 16.76 -0.20
N GLY A 45 -19.81 16.23 -1.42
CA GLY A 45 -19.81 17.02 -2.65
C GLY A 45 -18.50 17.78 -2.94
N GLN A 46 -17.40 17.47 -2.25
CA GLN A 46 -16.07 17.98 -2.55
C GLN A 46 -15.13 16.82 -2.91
N PRO A 47 -14.23 16.99 -3.91
CA PRO A 47 -13.21 15.99 -4.18
C PRO A 47 -12.24 15.93 -3.00
N PHE A 48 -11.87 14.70 -2.60
CA PHE A 48 -10.77 14.49 -1.66
C PHE A 48 -9.45 14.61 -2.40
N ARG A 49 -8.65 15.61 -2.05
CA ARG A 49 -7.39 15.93 -2.75
C ARG A 49 -6.21 15.32 -2.03
N ILE A 50 -5.37 14.61 -2.78
CA ILE A 50 -4.14 14.00 -2.27
C ILE A 50 -2.96 14.63 -3.01
N ALA A 51 -2.01 15.18 -2.26
CA ALA A 51 -0.70 15.53 -2.80
C ALA A 51 0.30 14.40 -2.54
N LEU A 52 1.15 14.15 -3.52
CA LEU A 52 2.09 13.04 -3.49
C LEU A 52 3.48 13.56 -3.81
N PHE A 53 4.43 13.29 -2.92
CA PHE A 53 5.85 13.60 -3.09
C PHE A 53 6.66 12.32 -3.03
N ALA A 54 7.65 12.19 -3.90
CA ALA A 54 8.53 11.03 -4.00
C ALA A 54 9.94 11.50 -4.33
N ASP A 55 10.95 10.69 -3.99
CA ASP A 55 12.34 10.88 -4.43
C ASP A 55 12.87 12.29 -4.15
N LEU A 56 12.63 12.78 -2.92
CA LEU A 56 13.05 14.11 -2.50
C LEU A 56 14.56 14.18 -2.22
N HIS A 57 15.16 13.04 -1.86
CA HIS A 57 16.59 12.86 -1.64
C HIS A 57 17.23 13.89 -0.71
N PHE A 58 16.52 14.31 0.35
CA PHE A 58 17.05 15.31 1.28
C PHE A 58 18.39 14.87 1.86
N GLY A 59 19.41 15.74 1.79
CA GLY A 59 20.75 15.46 2.29
C GLY A 59 21.69 14.74 1.31
N GLU A 60 21.31 14.58 0.04
CA GLU A 60 22.25 14.16 -1.02
C GLU A 60 23.37 15.19 -1.21
N ASP A 61 24.62 14.72 -1.35
CA ASP A 61 25.82 15.56 -1.55
C ASP A 61 25.97 16.71 -0.52
N ALA A 62 25.53 16.46 0.73
CA ALA A 62 25.48 17.47 1.81
C ALA A 62 26.84 18.08 2.19
N TRP A 63 27.95 17.47 1.78
CA TRP A 63 29.31 17.98 1.97
C TRP A 63 29.76 18.99 0.89
N THR A 64 28.90 19.29 -0.09
CA THR A 64 29.11 20.31 -1.11
C THR A 64 28.06 21.42 -0.99
N ASP A 65 28.28 22.57 -1.63
CA ASP A 65 27.27 23.64 -1.68
C ASP A 65 26.06 23.29 -2.57
N TRP A 66 26.17 22.27 -3.43
CA TRP A 66 25.10 21.89 -4.36
C TRP A 66 23.95 21.16 -3.66
N GLY A 67 24.25 20.22 -2.77
CA GLY A 67 23.24 19.40 -2.06
C GLY A 67 22.24 20.22 -1.24
N PRO A 68 22.70 21.04 -0.28
CA PRO A 68 21.83 21.92 0.51
C PRO A 68 21.01 22.90 -0.33
N LEU A 69 21.52 23.31 -1.50
CA LEU A 69 20.75 24.13 -2.44
C LEU A 69 19.59 23.34 -3.07
N GLN A 70 19.77 22.05 -3.36
CA GLN A 70 18.68 21.20 -3.84
C GLN A 70 17.62 20.96 -2.78
N ASP A 71 18.01 20.76 -1.52
CA ASP A 71 17.07 20.66 -0.40
C ASP A 71 16.15 21.90 -0.35
N VAL A 72 16.72 23.11 -0.48
CA VAL A 72 15.96 24.37 -0.54
C VAL A 72 15.02 24.41 -1.75
N ASN A 73 15.47 23.93 -2.92
CA ASN A 73 14.63 23.88 -4.12
C ASN A 73 13.45 22.90 -3.96
N SER A 74 13.69 21.72 -3.37
CA SER A 74 12.65 20.74 -3.05
C SER A 74 11.60 21.33 -2.10
N VAL A 75 12.03 22.00 -1.03
CA VAL A 75 11.12 22.71 -0.11
C VAL A 75 10.30 23.79 -0.84
N ARG A 76 10.92 24.56 -1.74
CA ARG A 76 10.21 25.58 -2.52
C ARG A 76 9.11 24.97 -3.39
N VAL A 77 9.39 23.89 -4.10
CA VAL A 77 8.41 23.21 -4.95
C VAL A 77 7.27 22.66 -4.08
N MET A 78 7.60 21.97 -2.98
CA MET A 78 6.60 21.42 -2.07
C MET A 78 5.69 22.53 -1.50
N SER A 79 6.27 23.62 -1.00
CA SER A 79 5.49 24.76 -0.48
C SER A 79 4.57 25.34 -1.56
N THR A 80 5.09 25.58 -2.76
CA THR A 80 4.32 26.16 -3.87
C THR A 80 3.12 25.28 -4.22
N VAL A 81 3.30 23.96 -4.29
CA VAL A 81 2.23 23.01 -4.58
C VAL A 81 1.20 22.96 -3.45
N LEU A 82 1.66 22.91 -2.18
CA LEU A 82 0.77 22.85 -1.03
C LEU A 82 -0.07 24.13 -0.87
N ASP A 83 0.52 25.29 -1.14
CA ASP A 83 -0.15 26.59 -1.09
C ASP A 83 -1.18 26.74 -2.23
N ALA A 84 -0.87 26.22 -3.43
CA ALA A 84 -1.75 26.32 -4.59
C ALA A 84 -2.92 25.32 -4.54
N GLU A 85 -2.67 24.07 -4.15
CA GLU A 85 -3.64 22.98 -4.29
C GLU A 85 -4.44 22.70 -3.01
N THR A 86 -3.93 23.11 -1.84
CA THR A 86 -4.56 22.91 -0.52
C THR A 86 -5.13 21.49 -0.33
N PRO A 87 -4.31 20.43 -0.46
CA PRO A 87 -4.78 19.04 -0.41
C PRO A 87 -5.29 18.65 0.98
N ASP A 88 -6.20 17.67 1.04
CA ASP A 88 -6.73 17.12 2.30
C ASP A 88 -5.76 16.13 2.95
N PHE A 89 -4.88 15.51 2.15
CA PHE A 89 -3.92 14.52 2.63
C PHE A 89 -2.63 14.56 1.79
N VAL A 90 -1.49 14.35 2.45
CA VAL A 90 -0.16 14.34 1.81
C VAL A 90 0.47 12.98 2.01
N ILE A 91 1.00 12.40 0.93
CA ILE A 91 1.69 11.11 0.93
C ILE A 91 3.14 11.30 0.48
N TYR A 92 4.07 10.68 1.21
CA TYR A 92 5.46 10.52 0.80
C TYR A 92 5.69 9.08 0.37
N LEU A 93 6.06 8.84 -0.89
CA LEU A 93 6.16 7.48 -1.45
C LEU A 93 7.47 6.74 -1.16
N GLY A 94 8.55 7.44 -0.79
CA GLY A 94 9.88 6.86 -0.63
C GLY A 94 10.98 7.88 -0.86
N ASP A 95 12.23 7.50 -0.58
CA ASP A 95 13.45 8.30 -0.82
C ASP A 95 13.32 9.76 -0.37
N VAL A 96 12.74 9.93 0.82
CA VAL A 96 12.58 11.24 1.43
C VAL A 96 13.93 11.79 1.87
N ILE A 97 14.80 10.94 2.40
CA ILE A 97 16.11 11.30 2.94
C ILE A 97 17.16 10.38 2.32
N THR A 98 18.29 10.94 1.92
CA THR A 98 19.46 10.19 1.47
C THR A 98 20.31 9.81 2.68
N ALA A 99 20.54 8.50 2.87
CA ALA A 99 21.30 7.96 4.01
C ALA A 99 22.78 7.69 3.70
N ASN A 100 23.24 8.00 2.48
CA ASN A 100 24.63 7.78 2.07
C ASN A 100 25.49 8.98 2.46
N ILE A 101 26.06 8.90 3.66
CA ILE A 101 27.06 9.83 4.22
C ILE A 101 28.44 9.19 4.16
#